data_AF-D4X3V8-F1
#
_entry.id   AF-D4X3V8-F1
#
_cell.length_a   1.000
_cell.length_b   1.000
_cell.length_c   1.000
_cell.angle_alpha   90.00
_cell.angle_beta   90.00
_cell.angle_gamma   90.00
#
_symmetry.space_group_name_H-M   'P 1'
#
loop_
_entity.id
_entity.type
_entity.pdbx_description
1 polymer ?
#
loop_
_entity_poly.entity_id
_entity_poly.type
_entity_poly.pdbx_seq_one_letter_code
_entity_poly.pdbx_strand_id
1 'polypeptide(L)'
;MKASRPQSDSAEPLRHDIRLLGRFLGAVIAECEGKRVFDTIETLRRTAVKFRREGNEADSKLLEQRVKRLQGNDPNSVARAFSYFLHLANIAEDRDQNRRQRARAMAGDTAPRGSLRDAVQTLGKQGVSVARIRRLLADASVVPVLTAHPTEVQRKSTLDVHREIALALTQRDGPLTPEELAELDAALLGRVATLWQTRMLRYTRLTVADEIENALSYYRSTFLQVIPRLYADLSKLLNREPAKPFAAPPAPLEPFLRMGSWIGGDRDGNPNVDAGTLERALLRQATVLFEHYLQEVHALGAELSITTLLISADPELLALADSSGDDSPHRSDEPYRRALVGVYARLAATAQALTGQDLARRSTVAAPPYQAPQELSADLAVIAASLAAHHAAPIARLRLSACSKPSRCSAFTWPP
;
A
#
# COMPACT_ATOMS: atom_id res chain seq x y z
N MET A 1 -28.84 39.99 -9.95
CA MET A 1 -29.16 38.62 -9.51
C MET A 1 -27.87 37.81 -9.45
N LYS A 2 -27.32 37.58 -8.26
CA LYS A 2 -26.12 36.75 -8.06
C LYS A 2 -26.56 35.29 -8.08
N ALA A 3 -26.05 34.51 -9.02
CA ALA A 3 -26.23 33.06 -9.06
C ALA A 3 -25.62 32.45 -7.79
N SER A 4 -26.49 31.98 -6.89
CA SER A 4 -26.11 31.14 -5.77
C SER A 4 -25.60 29.82 -6.34
N ARG A 5 -24.31 29.52 -6.17
CA ARG A 5 -23.77 28.18 -6.43
C ARG A 5 -24.43 27.21 -5.44
N PRO A 6 -24.98 26.06 -5.89
CA PRO A 6 -25.49 25.06 -4.97
C PRO A 6 -24.29 24.46 -4.23
N GLN A 7 -24.09 24.83 -2.97
CA GLN A 7 -23.16 24.16 -2.07
C GLN A 7 -23.87 22.89 -1.57
N SER A 8 -23.79 21.84 -2.38
CA SER A 8 -24.50 20.56 -2.24
C SER A 8 -24.12 19.79 -0.96
N ASP A 9 -25.06 19.00 -0.45
CA ASP A 9 -24.93 18.01 0.65
C ASP A 9 -23.67 17.12 0.61
N SER A 10 -22.97 17.06 -0.52
CA SER A 10 -21.76 16.28 -0.75
C SER A 10 -20.55 16.63 0.14
N ALA A 11 -20.54 17.79 0.80
CA ALA A 11 -19.42 18.21 1.67
C ALA A 11 -19.66 17.97 3.17
N GLU A 12 -20.84 17.47 3.56
CA GLU A 12 -21.14 17.20 4.98
C GLU A 12 -20.24 16.13 5.63
N PRO A 13 -19.97 14.98 4.98
CA PRO A 13 -19.16 13.93 5.60
C PRO A 13 -17.71 14.37 5.86
N LEU A 14 -17.08 15.02 4.88
CA LEU A 14 -15.74 15.61 5.03
C LEU A 14 -15.69 16.62 6.19
N ARG A 15 -16.68 17.53 6.26
CA ARG A 15 -16.74 18.53 7.33
C ARG A 15 -16.95 17.88 8.70
N HIS A 16 -17.71 16.79 8.78
CA HIS A 16 -17.87 16.02 10.00
C HIS A 16 -16.53 15.42 10.45
N ASP A 17 -15.82 14.72 9.57
CA ASP A 17 -14.54 14.07 9.87
C ASP A 17 -13.47 15.09 10.31
N ILE A 18 -13.35 16.22 9.60
CA ILE A 18 -12.43 17.31 9.99
C ILE A 18 -12.77 17.87 11.38
N ARG A 19 -14.06 18.08 11.68
CA ARG A 19 -14.49 18.58 12.99
C ARG A 19 -14.25 17.56 14.09
N LEU A 20 -14.50 16.27 13.84
CA LEU A 20 -14.27 15.19 14.77
C LEU A 20 -12.78 15.12 15.17
N LEU A 21 -11.88 15.02 14.18
CA LEU A 21 -10.44 14.96 14.43
C LEU A 21 -9.92 16.25 15.06
N GLY A 22 -10.44 17.41 14.63
CA GLY A 22 -10.12 18.70 15.23
C GLY A 22 -10.53 18.80 16.70
N ARG A 23 -11.68 18.23 17.09
CA ARG A 23 -12.11 18.16 18.50
C ARG A 23 -11.18 17.27 19.32
N PHE A 24 -10.81 16.10 18.80
CA PHE A 24 -9.87 15.21 19.51
C PHE A 24 -8.50 15.86 19.68
N LEU A 25 -7.96 16.49 18.64
CA LEU A 25 -6.70 17.23 18.74
C LEU A 25 -6.82 18.38 19.76
N GLY A 26 -7.92 19.12 19.75
CA GLY A 26 -8.18 20.16 20.75
C GLY A 26 -8.21 19.63 22.18
N ALA A 27 -8.88 18.51 22.43
CA ALA A 27 -8.93 17.87 23.75
C ALA A 27 -7.53 17.42 24.21
N VAL A 28 -6.75 16.80 23.32
CA VAL A 28 -5.37 16.38 23.60
C VAL A 28 -4.48 17.58 23.92
N ILE A 29 -4.57 18.68 23.15
CA ILE A 29 -3.78 19.89 23.42
C ILE A 29 -4.15 20.49 24.77
N ALA A 30 -5.45 20.58 25.08
CA ALA A 30 -5.93 21.13 26.34
C ALA A 30 -5.41 20.32 27.55
N GLU A 31 -5.39 19.00 27.43
CA GLU A 31 -4.90 18.10 28.48
C GLU A 31 -3.36 18.12 28.60
N CYS A 32 -2.63 18.04 27.48
CA CYS A 32 -1.17 17.93 27.50
C CYS A 32 -0.44 19.27 27.73
N GLU A 33 -0.94 20.37 27.16
CA GLU A 33 -0.26 21.68 27.19
C GLU A 33 -0.96 22.69 28.12
N GLY A 34 -2.15 22.34 28.59
CA GLY A 34 -2.98 23.18 29.44
C GLY A 34 -3.84 24.20 28.67
N LYS A 35 -4.84 24.72 29.39
CA LYS A 35 -5.87 25.62 28.83
C LYS A 35 -5.30 26.89 28.17
N ARG A 36 -4.25 27.48 28.74
CA ARG A 36 -3.63 28.72 28.21
C ARG A 36 -3.10 28.53 26.78
N VAL A 37 -2.39 27.43 26.54
CA VAL A 37 -1.81 27.12 25.22
C VAL A 37 -2.92 26.76 24.24
N PHE A 38 -3.90 25.95 24.68
CA PHE A 38 -5.09 25.64 23.89
C PHE A 38 -5.84 26.91 23.44
N ASP A 39 -6.14 27.83 24.36
CA ASP A 39 -6.87 29.08 24.05
C ASP A 39 -6.08 29.95 23.06
N THR A 40 -4.74 29.96 23.19
CA THR A 40 -3.85 30.66 22.26
C THR A 40 -3.95 30.07 20.86
N ILE A 41 -3.85 28.74 20.72
CA ILE A 41 -3.97 28.02 19.44
C ILE A 41 -5.35 28.23 18.82
N GLU A 42 -6.42 28.06 19.58
CA GLU A 42 -7.79 28.25 19.10
C GLU A 42 -8.03 29.68 18.63
N THR A 43 -7.50 30.68 19.35
CA THR A 43 -7.67 32.06 18.92
C THR A 43 -6.89 32.38 17.65
N LEU A 44 -5.67 31.87 17.52
CA LEU A 44 -4.89 31.99 16.28
C LEU A 44 -5.64 31.32 15.11
N ARG A 45 -6.15 30.11 15.31
CA ARG A 45 -6.90 29.36 14.29
C ARG A 45 -8.15 30.10 13.83
N ARG A 46 -8.95 30.62 14.77
CA ARG A 46 -10.17 31.40 14.46
C ARG A 46 -9.85 32.69 13.72
N THR A 47 -8.83 33.42 14.17
CA THR A 47 -8.37 34.65 13.51
C THR A 47 -7.91 34.37 12.08
N ALA A 48 -7.12 33.32 11.86
CA ALA A 48 -6.63 32.93 10.54
C ALA A 48 -7.78 32.53 9.59
N VAL A 49 -8.75 31.75 10.06
CA VAL A 49 -9.93 31.36 9.27
C VAL A 49 -10.78 32.59 8.91
N LYS A 50 -10.99 33.50 9.86
CA LYS A 50 -11.73 34.74 9.64
C LYS A 50 -11.02 35.63 8.62
N PHE A 51 -9.72 35.85 8.78
CA PHE A 51 -8.90 36.61 7.84
C PHE A 51 -8.97 36.05 6.42
N ARG A 52 -8.85 34.72 6.25
CA ARG A 52 -8.97 34.07 4.93
C ARG A 52 -10.34 34.25 4.29
N ARG A 53 -11.41 34.32 5.08
CA ARG A 53 -12.79 34.45 4.60
C ARG A 53 -13.17 35.89 4.26
N GLU A 54 -12.72 36.84 5.07
CA GLU A 54 -13.19 38.24 5.04
C GLU A 54 -12.15 39.21 4.46
N GLY A 55 -10.87 38.84 4.44
CA GLY A 55 -9.78 39.64 3.86
C GLY A 55 -9.44 40.92 4.65
N ASN A 56 -9.87 41.04 5.90
CA ASN A 56 -9.69 42.27 6.68
C ASN A 56 -8.25 42.41 7.23
N GLU A 57 -7.54 43.48 6.85
CA GLU A 57 -6.18 43.78 7.34
C GLU A 57 -6.06 43.85 8.86
N ALA A 58 -7.13 44.22 9.59
CA ALA A 58 -7.11 44.25 11.04
C ALA A 58 -6.89 42.85 11.65
N ASP A 59 -7.45 41.80 11.04
CA ASP A 59 -7.26 40.42 11.50
C ASP A 59 -5.83 39.93 11.22
N SER A 60 -5.20 40.41 10.13
CA SER A 60 -3.78 40.14 9.84
C SER A 60 -2.85 40.76 10.90
N LYS A 61 -3.05 42.04 11.24
CA LYS A 61 -2.29 42.72 12.29
C LYS A 61 -2.49 42.04 13.66
N LEU A 62 -3.71 41.60 13.96
CA LEU A 62 -4.00 40.86 15.19
C LEU A 62 -3.26 39.52 15.24
N LEU A 63 -3.20 38.79 14.12
CA LEU A 63 -2.45 37.54 14.02
C LEU A 63 -0.96 37.78 14.27
N GLU A 64 -0.37 38.79 13.60
CA GLU A 64 1.04 39.14 13.75
C GLU A 64 1.39 39.50 15.20
N GLN A 65 0.58 40.34 15.83
CA GLN A 65 0.77 40.72 17.24
C GLN A 65 0.70 39.52 18.18
N ARG A 66 -0.20 38.56 17.94
CA ARG A 66 -0.34 37.36 18.77
C ARG A 66 0.85 36.42 18.59
N VAL A 67 1.32 36.23 17.36
CA VAL A 67 2.52 35.42 17.08
C VAL A 67 3.75 36.02 17.77
N LYS A 68 3.92 37.34 17.75
CA LYS A 68 5.01 38.03 18.46
C LYS A 68 4.96 37.90 19.98
N ARG A 69 3.80 37.56 20.56
CA ARG A 69 3.59 37.40 22.01
C ARG A 69 3.76 35.97 22.50
N LEU A 70 4.03 35.01 21.62
CA LEU A 70 4.31 33.63 22.03
C LEU A 70 5.62 33.59 22.83
N GLN A 71 5.62 32.89 23.96
CA GLN A 71 6.77 32.83 24.88
C GLN A 71 7.10 31.38 25.25
N GLY A 72 8.34 31.15 25.68
CA GLY A 72 8.80 29.82 26.10
C GLY A 72 8.62 28.77 25.00
N ASN A 73 7.90 27.69 25.32
CA ASN A 73 7.65 26.58 24.39
C ASN A 73 6.39 26.78 23.52
N ASP A 74 5.63 27.86 23.71
CA ASP A 74 4.38 28.12 22.97
C ASP A 74 4.56 28.12 21.44
N PRO A 75 5.63 28.70 20.85
CA PRO A 75 5.84 28.64 19.40
C PRO A 75 5.89 27.21 18.85
N ASN A 76 6.53 26.29 19.58
CA ASN A 76 6.63 24.90 19.18
C ASN A 76 5.26 24.20 19.27
N SER A 77 4.54 24.38 20.38
CA SER A 77 3.21 23.79 20.55
C SER A 77 2.21 24.33 19.51
N VAL A 78 2.28 25.63 19.19
CA VAL A 78 1.48 26.26 18.13
C VAL A 78 1.83 25.68 16.75
N ALA A 79 3.12 25.63 16.38
CA ALA A 79 3.54 25.10 15.09
C ALA A 79 3.15 23.62 14.91
N ARG A 80 3.30 22.82 15.98
CA ARG A 80 2.88 21.41 15.99
C ARG A 80 1.38 21.26 15.86
N ALA A 81 0.59 22.08 16.55
CA ALA A 81 -0.86 22.07 16.43
C ALA A 81 -1.33 22.34 15.00
N PHE A 82 -0.83 23.39 14.35
CA PHE A 82 -1.19 23.68 12.97
C PHE A 82 -0.74 22.60 11.99
N SER A 83 0.43 22.00 12.21
CA SER A 83 0.92 20.88 11.40
C SER A 83 0.01 19.65 11.53
N TYR A 84 -0.40 19.29 12.75
CA TYR A 84 -1.32 18.16 12.95
C TYR A 84 -2.75 18.46 12.52
N PHE A 85 -3.24 19.70 12.64
CA PHE A 85 -4.51 20.09 12.01
C PHE A 85 -4.49 19.83 10.50
N LEU A 86 -3.39 20.19 9.82
CA LEU A 86 -3.22 19.92 8.39
C LEU A 86 -3.15 18.42 8.09
N HIS A 87 -2.34 17.65 8.83
CA HIS A 87 -2.24 16.20 8.61
C HIS A 87 -3.59 15.50 8.80
N LEU A 88 -4.32 15.82 9.87
CA LEU A 88 -5.63 15.24 10.15
C LEU A 88 -6.67 15.65 9.11
N ALA A 89 -6.62 16.90 8.62
CA ALA A 89 -7.47 17.35 7.52
C ALA A 89 -7.18 16.59 6.22
N ASN A 90 -5.91 16.35 5.88
CA ASN A 90 -5.52 15.57 4.72
C ASN A 90 -6.03 14.12 4.81
N ILE A 91 -5.91 13.49 5.99
CA ILE A 91 -6.46 12.14 6.21
C ILE A 91 -7.99 12.11 6.00
N ALA A 92 -8.71 13.12 6.50
CA ALA A 92 -10.15 13.24 6.29
C ALA A 92 -10.52 13.47 4.82
N GLU A 93 -9.73 14.27 4.09
CA GLU A 93 -9.91 14.51 2.65
C GLU A 93 -9.69 13.25 1.82
N ASP A 94 -8.61 12.51 2.10
CA ASP A 94 -8.33 11.21 1.47
C ASP A 94 -9.47 10.21 1.73
N ARG A 95 -10.00 10.18 2.96
CA ARG A 95 -11.15 9.33 3.32
C ARG A 95 -12.39 9.69 2.53
N ASP A 96 -12.70 10.98 2.42
CA ASP A 96 -13.87 11.47 1.70
C ASP A 96 -13.74 11.23 0.18
N GLN A 97 -12.54 11.40 -0.38
CA GLN A 97 -12.27 11.03 -1.77
C GLN A 97 -12.55 9.54 -2.03
N ASN A 98 -12.09 8.65 -1.14
CA ASN A 98 -12.39 7.22 -1.22
C ASN A 98 -13.90 6.93 -1.08
N ARG A 99 -14.59 7.64 -0.18
CA ARG A 99 -16.04 7.52 0.04
C ARG A 99 -16.82 7.92 -1.22
N ARG A 100 -16.45 9.04 -1.85
CA ARG A 100 -17.03 9.50 -3.14
C ARG A 100 -16.74 8.54 -4.28
N GLN A 101 -15.53 8.01 -4.37
CA GLN A 101 -15.16 7.01 -5.38
C GLN A 101 -16.01 5.75 -5.24
N ARG A 102 -16.22 5.26 -4.01
CA ARG A 102 -17.09 4.11 -3.73
C ARG A 102 -18.55 4.42 -4.06
N ALA A 103 -19.07 5.57 -3.67
CA ALA A 103 -20.45 5.97 -3.96
C ALA A 103 -20.73 5.99 -5.47
N ARG A 104 -19.82 6.58 -6.27
CA ARG A 104 -19.91 6.55 -7.75
C ARG A 104 -19.89 5.13 -8.30
N ALA A 105 -19.00 4.28 -7.77
CA ALA A 105 -18.93 2.88 -8.20
C ALA A 105 -20.22 2.11 -7.88
N MET A 106 -20.85 2.37 -6.73
CA MET A 106 -22.13 1.76 -6.33
C MET A 106 -23.32 2.27 -7.12
N ALA A 107 -23.33 3.56 -7.48
CA ALA A 107 -24.37 4.14 -8.33
C ALA A 107 -24.35 3.60 -9.78
N GLY A 108 -23.31 2.83 -10.15
CA GLY A 108 -23.11 2.39 -11.52
C GLY A 108 -22.77 3.54 -12.47
N ASP A 109 -22.34 4.68 -11.94
CA ASP A 109 -22.02 5.88 -12.70
C ASP A 109 -20.94 5.61 -13.76
N THR A 110 -20.92 6.48 -14.79
CA THR A 110 -19.88 6.50 -15.81
C THR A 110 -18.49 6.46 -15.19
N ALA A 111 -17.57 5.73 -15.84
CA ALA A 111 -16.19 5.64 -15.40
C ALA A 111 -15.62 7.04 -15.10
N PRO A 112 -15.01 7.29 -13.92
CA PRO A 112 -14.46 8.59 -13.61
C PRO A 112 -13.46 9.01 -14.68
N ARG A 113 -13.57 10.25 -15.16
CA ARG A 113 -12.69 10.77 -16.21
C ARG A 113 -11.22 10.61 -15.80
N GLY A 114 -10.41 10.04 -16.70
CA GLY A 114 -8.99 9.75 -16.45
C GLY A 114 -8.71 8.45 -15.67
N SER A 115 -9.73 7.68 -15.32
CA SER A 115 -9.54 6.32 -14.77
C SER A 115 -9.14 5.32 -15.86
N LEU A 116 -8.55 4.18 -15.47
CA LEU A 116 -8.25 3.09 -16.41
C LEU A 116 -9.49 2.60 -17.16
N ARG A 117 -10.64 2.53 -16.48
CA ARG A 117 -11.91 2.14 -17.12
C ARG A 117 -12.34 3.15 -18.18
N ASP A 118 -12.23 4.45 -17.89
CA ASP A 118 -12.53 5.52 -18.84
C ASP A 118 -11.60 5.48 -20.05
N ALA A 119 -10.30 5.26 -19.83
CA ALA A 119 -9.31 5.12 -20.89
C ALA A 119 -9.62 3.92 -21.81
N VAL A 120 -9.88 2.73 -21.26
CA VAL A 120 -10.23 1.53 -22.04
C VAL A 120 -11.55 1.74 -22.81
N GLN A 121 -12.56 2.34 -22.19
CA GLN A 121 -13.84 2.63 -22.85
C GLN A 121 -13.67 3.66 -23.98
N THR A 122 -12.86 4.69 -23.77
CA THR A 122 -12.56 5.72 -24.77
C THR A 122 -11.85 5.14 -25.98
N LEU A 123 -10.83 4.30 -25.74
CA LEU A 123 -10.12 3.58 -26.80
C LEU A 123 -11.06 2.64 -27.57
N GLY A 124 -11.93 1.93 -26.86
CA GLY A 124 -12.95 1.07 -27.49
C GLY A 124 -13.92 1.86 -28.38
N LYS A 125 -14.39 3.03 -27.94
CA LYS A 125 -15.24 3.93 -28.75
C LYS A 125 -14.53 4.46 -29.99
N GLN A 126 -13.20 4.57 -29.95
CA GLN A 126 -12.36 4.95 -31.09
C GLN A 126 -11.97 3.76 -31.99
N GLY A 127 -12.50 2.57 -31.75
CA GLY A 127 -12.24 1.38 -32.56
C GLY A 127 -10.91 0.68 -32.27
N VAL A 128 -10.24 0.99 -31.16
CA VAL A 128 -9.00 0.31 -30.76
C VAL A 128 -9.35 -1.04 -30.13
N SER A 129 -8.87 -2.12 -30.74
CA SER A 129 -9.11 -3.48 -30.23
C SER A 129 -8.32 -3.79 -28.96
N VAL A 130 -8.87 -4.67 -28.12
CA VAL A 130 -8.20 -5.18 -26.91
C VAL A 130 -6.83 -5.78 -27.24
N ALA A 131 -6.72 -6.53 -28.35
CA ALA A 131 -5.47 -7.12 -28.80
C ALA A 131 -4.39 -6.05 -29.07
N ARG A 132 -4.78 -4.91 -29.67
CA ARG A 132 -3.86 -3.78 -29.90
C ARG A 132 -3.43 -3.12 -28.60
N ILE A 133 -4.34 -2.97 -27.64
CA ILE A 133 -4.00 -2.45 -26.31
C ILE A 133 -3.02 -3.38 -25.59
N ARG A 134 -3.27 -4.69 -25.61
CA ARG A 134 -2.37 -5.68 -24.99
C ARG A 134 -0.98 -5.67 -25.61
N ARG A 135 -0.88 -5.54 -26.95
CA ARG A 135 0.39 -5.42 -27.65
C ARG A 135 1.15 -4.16 -27.23
N LEU A 136 0.47 -3.01 -27.18
CA LEU A 136 1.07 -1.76 -26.70
C LEU A 136 1.61 -1.91 -25.27
N LEU A 137 0.83 -2.51 -24.38
CA LEU A 137 1.27 -2.73 -22.99
C LEU A 137 2.45 -3.71 -22.90
N ALA A 138 2.54 -4.71 -23.79
CA ALA A 138 3.69 -5.60 -23.81
C ALA A 138 5.00 -4.89 -24.21
N ASP A 139 4.91 -3.86 -25.05
CA ASP A 139 6.05 -3.07 -25.51
C ASP A 139 6.34 -1.84 -24.62
N ALA A 140 5.40 -1.47 -23.73
CA ALA A 140 5.50 -0.28 -22.90
C ALA A 140 6.41 -0.47 -21.67
N SER A 141 7.07 0.62 -21.26
CA SER A 141 7.81 0.68 -20.00
C SER A 141 7.52 1.99 -19.26
N VAL A 142 6.96 1.87 -18.07
CA VAL A 142 6.65 2.96 -17.15
C VAL A 142 7.44 2.68 -15.87
N VAL A 143 8.34 3.59 -15.52
CA VAL A 143 9.23 3.42 -14.36
C VAL A 143 9.16 4.65 -13.44
N PRO A 144 8.21 4.72 -12.49
CA PRO A 144 8.24 5.74 -11.46
C PRO A 144 9.46 5.53 -10.57
N VAL A 145 10.29 6.56 -10.42
CA VAL A 145 11.54 6.51 -9.65
C VAL A 145 11.33 7.18 -8.30
N LEU A 146 11.55 6.42 -7.22
CA LEU A 146 11.55 6.96 -5.87
C LEU A 146 12.83 7.75 -5.62
N THR A 147 12.68 8.99 -5.16
CA THR A 147 13.77 9.87 -4.75
C THR A 147 13.66 10.16 -3.25
N ALA A 148 14.80 10.45 -2.60
CA ALA A 148 14.76 10.91 -1.23
C ALA A 148 14.11 12.31 -1.17
N HIS A 149 13.22 12.54 -0.20
CA HIS A 149 12.64 13.87 -0.01
C HIS A 149 13.51 14.69 0.97
N PRO A 150 14.07 15.84 0.57
CA PRO A 150 15.10 16.53 1.36
C PRO A 150 14.58 17.13 2.67
N THR A 151 13.27 17.35 2.83
CA THR A 151 12.71 18.10 3.96
C THR A 151 11.48 17.48 4.64
N GLU A 152 10.94 16.37 4.14
CA GLU A 152 9.59 15.90 4.55
C GLU A 152 9.48 14.38 4.64
N VAL A 153 10.52 13.71 5.13
CA VAL A 153 10.41 12.30 5.48
C VAL A 153 9.77 12.19 6.86
N GLN A 154 8.44 12.16 6.88
CA GLN A 154 7.66 11.83 8.07
C GLN A 154 8.18 10.52 8.68
N ARG A 155 8.25 10.47 10.01
CA ARG A 155 8.73 9.26 10.69
C ARG A 155 7.76 8.10 10.43
N LYS A 156 8.30 6.89 10.29
CA LYS A 156 7.50 5.66 10.19
C LYS A 156 6.42 5.59 11.28
N SER A 157 6.78 5.89 12.53
CA SER A 157 5.82 5.93 13.65
C SER A 157 4.66 6.91 13.42
N THR A 158 4.91 8.08 12.83
CA THR A 158 3.86 9.05 12.48
C THR A 158 2.99 8.54 11.34
N LEU A 159 3.59 7.97 10.30
CA LEU A 159 2.88 7.37 9.18
C LEU A 159 2.01 6.18 9.60
N ASP A 160 2.49 5.34 10.50
CA ASP A 160 1.75 4.20 11.03
C ASP A 160 0.51 4.68 11.80
N VAL A 161 0.63 5.70 12.65
CA VAL A 161 -0.54 6.28 13.34
C VAL A 161 -1.48 7.00 12.36
N HIS A 162 -0.97 7.67 11.33
CA HIS A 162 -1.83 8.23 10.27
C HIS A 162 -2.68 7.13 9.59
N ARG A 163 -2.09 5.98 9.27
CA ARG A 163 -2.80 4.82 8.69
C ARG A 163 -3.85 4.28 9.65
N GLU A 164 -3.53 4.16 10.93
CA GLU A 164 -4.49 3.72 11.93
C GLU A 164 -5.69 4.66 12.09
N ILE A 165 -5.45 5.98 12.05
CA ILE A 165 -6.53 6.98 12.06
C ILE A 165 -7.40 6.82 10.80
N ALA A 166 -6.79 6.68 9.62
CA ALA A 166 -7.52 6.47 8.37
C ALA A 166 -8.37 5.18 8.38
N LEU A 167 -7.84 4.09 8.97
CA LEU A 167 -8.56 2.83 9.16
C LEU A 167 -9.74 2.99 10.12
N ALA A 168 -9.53 3.68 11.26
CA ALA A 168 -10.60 3.93 12.21
C ALA A 168 -11.72 4.80 11.61
N LEU A 169 -11.38 5.84 10.83
CA LEU A 169 -12.38 6.61 10.04
C LEU A 169 -13.09 5.74 9.00
N THR A 170 -12.42 4.72 8.46
CA THR A 170 -13.04 3.77 7.54
C THR A 170 -14.04 2.87 8.24
N GLN A 171 -13.73 2.40 9.45
CA GLN A 171 -14.63 1.57 10.27
C GLN A 171 -15.88 2.31 10.75
N ARG A 172 -15.81 3.64 10.82
CA ARG A 172 -16.99 4.49 11.09
C ARG A 172 -17.99 4.56 9.93
N ASP A 173 -17.61 4.11 8.74
CA ASP A 173 -18.54 4.11 7.62
C ASP A 173 -19.50 2.92 7.73
N GLY A 174 -20.71 3.19 8.19
CA GLY A 174 -21.77 2.20 8.27
C GLY A 174 -22.67 2.42 9.49
N PRO A 175 -23.75 1.64 9.60
CA PRO A 175 -24.50 1.59 10.85
C PRO A 175 -23.62 0.99 11.95
N LEU A 176 -23.47 1.71 13.05
CA LEU A 176 -22.76 1.28 14.25
C LEU A 176 -23.69 1.38 15.44
N THR A 177 -23.52 0.47 16.40
CA THR A 177 -24.12 0.62 17.72
C THR A 177 -23.47 1.78 18.48
N PRO A 178 -24.15 2.35 19.51
CA PRO A 178 -23.55 3.39 20.34
C PRO A 178 -22.24 2.97 21.03
N GLU A 179 -22.14 1.68 21.40
CA GLU A 179 -20.94 1.12 22.05
C GLU A 179 -19.76 1.04 21.08
N GLU A 180 -19.96 0.46 19.89
CA GLU A 180 -18.93 0.41 18.84
C GLU A 180 -18.44 1.81 18.44
N LEU A 181 -19.35 2.79 18.35
CA LEU A 181 -18.99 4.17 18.06
C LEU A 181 -18.13 4.79 19.17
N ALA A 182 -18.47 4.53 20.44
CA ALA A 182 -17.72 5.02 21.59
C ALA A 182 -16.32 4.40 21.67
N GLU A 183 -16.18 3.10 21.38
CA GLU A 183 -14.88 2.42 21.29
C GLU A 183 -14.02 3.01 20.16
N LEU A 184 -14.60 3.26 18.99
CA LEU A 184 -13.89 3.90 17.88
C LEU A 184 -13.49 5.35 18.20
N ASP A 185 -14.35 6.11 18.87
CA ASP A 185 -14.04 7.46 19.37
C ASP A 185 -12.86 7.44 20.35
N ALA A 186 -12.88 6.54 21.33
CA ALA A 186 -11.80 6.38 22.30
C ALA A 186 -10.48 5.98 21.62
N ALA A 187 -10.54 5.06 20.66
CA ALA A 187 -9.36 4.60 19.93
C ALA A 187 -8.80 5.70 18.99
N LEU A 188 -9.65 6.54 18.39
CA LEU A 188 -9.22 7.72 17.62
C LEU A 188 -8.57 8.78 18.51
N LEU A 189 -9.17 9.07 19.67
CA LEU A 189 -8.59 9.99 20.65
C LEU A 189 -7.21 9.51 21.09
N GLY A 190 -7.08 8.22 21.41
CA GLY A 190 -5.81 7.59 21.77
C GLY A 190 -4.74 7.77 20.68
N ARG A 191 -5.08 7.55 19.41
CA ARG A 191 -4.16 7.73 18.27
C ARG A 191 -3.76 9.18 18.05
N VAL A 192 -4.70 10.11 18.18
CA VAL A 192 -4.40 11.55 18.12
C VAL A 192 -3.48 11.96 19.28
N ALA A 193 -3.69 11.42 20.48
CA ALA A 193 -2.80 11.61 21.62
C ALA A 193 -1.41 11.02 21.34
N THR A 194 -1.32 9.82 20.75
CA THR A 194 -0.05 9.23 20.32
C THR A 194 0.68 10.11 19.32
N LEU A 195 0.00 10.69 18.32
CA LEU A 195 0.61 11.67 17.41
C LEU A 195 1.15 12.89 18.17
N TRP A 196 0.35 13.45 19.07
CA TRP A 196 0.75 14.62 19.87
C TRP A 196 1.95 14.34 20.77
N GLN A 197 2.09 13.13 21.29
CA GLN A 197 3.21 12.76 22.15
C GLN A 197 4.40 12.20 21.36
N THR A 198 4.22 11.91 20.06
CA THR A 198 5.29 11.51 19.17
C THR A 198 6.05 12.73 18.66
N ARG A 199 7.39 12.67 18.71
CA ARG A 199 8.23 13.74 18.16
C ARG A 199 8.03 13.88 16.65
N MET A 200 7.70 15.09 16.21
CA MET A 200 7.48 15.42 14.80
C MET A 200 8.81 15.57 14.04
N LEU A 201 9.77 16.27 14.66
CA LEU A 201 11.06 16.56 14.04
C LEU A 201 12.12 15.51 14.40
N ARG A 202 13.06 15.33 13.48
CA ARG A 202 14.30 14.59 13.73
C ARG A 202 15.38 15.60 14.13
N TYR A 203 16.00 15.37 15.28
CA TYR A 203 17.13 16.19 15.74
C TYR A 203 18.44 15.83 15.03
N THR A 204 18.51 14.61 14.49
CA THR A 204 19.64 14.10 13.72
C THR A 204 19.25 13.97 12.25
N ARG A 205 20.19 14.31 11.36
CA ARG A 205 20.04 14.10 9.92
C ARG A 205 19.85 12.59 9.67
N LEU A 206 18.99 12.26 8.71
CA LEU A 206 18.86 10.88 8.25
C LEU A 206 20.18 10.41 7.66
N THR A 207 20.58 9.19 8.02
CA THR A 207 21.63 8.50 7.27
C THR A 207 21.04 7.96 5.96
N VAL A 208 21.88 7.70 4.97
CA VAL A 208 21.44 7.03 3.73
C VAL A 208 20.77 5.68 4.02
N ALA A 209 21.22 4.99 5.07
CA ALA A 209 20.60 3.75 5.53
C ALA A 209 19.15 3.95 5.99
N ASP A 210 18.90 5.02 6.76
CA ASP A 210 17.54 5.34 7.20
C ASP A 210 16.64 5.71 6.02
N GLU A 211 17.16 6.41 5.01
CA GLU A 211 16.41 6.74 3.80
C GLU A 211 16.01 5.50 3.01
N ILE A 212 16.93 4.52 2.86
CA ILE A 212 16.66 3.22 2.27
C ILE A 212 15.51 2.52 3.01
N GLU A 213 15.59 2.41 4.34
CA GLU A 213 14.54 1.75 5.14
C GLU A 213 13.19 2.49 5.08
N ASN A 214 13.20 3.83 5.08
CA ASN A 214 11.97 4.61 4.92
C ASN A 214 11.32 4.33 3.55
N ALA A 215 12.11 4.29 2.47
CA ALA A 215 11.62 3.96 1.13
C ALA A 215 11.02 2.54 1.08
N LEU A 216 11.73 1.57 1.66
CA LEU A 216 11.30 0.16 1.73
C LEU A 216 10.00 -0.04 2.52
N SER A 217 9.68 0.86 3.45
CA SER A 217 8.40 0.82 4.17
C SER A 217 7.18 0.98 3.25
N TYR A 218 7.31 1.74 2.15
CA TYR A 218 6.24 1.91 1.14
C TYR A 218 6.05 0.67 0.28
N TYR A 219 7.08 -0.15 0.10
CA TYR A 219 6.95 -1.43 -0.60
C TYR A 219 6.05 -2.39 0.15
N ARG A 220 6.32 -2.57 1.44
CA ARG A 220 5.55 -3.45 2.31
C ARG A 220 4.09 -2.99 2.46
N SER A 221 3.89 -1.69 2.63
CA SER A 221 2.57 -1.12 2.92
C SER A 221 1.73 -0.80 1.69
N THR A 222 2.32 -0.75 0.49
CA THR A 222 1.61 -0.31 -0.71
C THR A 222 2.06 -1.06 -1.96
N PHE A 223 3.31 -0.89 -2.42
CA PHE A 223 3.65 -1.29 -3.80
C PHE A 223 3.53 -2.80 -4.05
N LEU A 224 3.97 -3.64 -3.10
CA LEU A 224 3.92 -5.10 -3.26
C LEU A 224 2.48 -5.64 -3.35
N GLN A 225 1.49 -4.90 -2.84
CA GLN A 225 0.07 -5.30 -2.89
C GLN A 225 -0.68 -4.61 -4.03
N VAL A 226 -0.46 -3.31 -4.22
CA VAL A 226 -1.24 -2.48 -5.14
C VAL A 226 -0.82 -2.68 -6.59
N ILE A 227 0.47 -2.90 -6.87
CA ILE A 227 0.93 -3.11 -8.25
C ILE A 227 0.31 -4.39 -8.82
N PRO A 228 0.43 -5.58 -8.20
CA PRO A 228 -0.23 -6.79 -8.73
C PRO A 228 -1.75 -6.61 -8.90
N ARG A 229 -2.40 -5.91 -7.96
CA ARG A 229 -3.83 -5.59 -8.07
C ARG A 229 -4.15 -4.70 -9.27
N LEU A 230 -3.35 -3.68 -9.56
CA LEU A 230 -3.50 -2.83 -10.75
C LEU A 230 -3.46 -3.67 -12.03
N TYR A 231 -2.51 -4.60 -12.13
CA TYR A 231 -2.40 -5.52 -13.26
C TYR A 231 -3.63 -6.43 -13.39
N ALA A 232 -4.11 -6.98 -12.27
CA ALA A 232 -5.31 -7.81 -12.24
C ALA A 232 -6.56 -7.01 -12.65
N ASP A 233 -6.74 -5.81 -12.13
CA ASP A 233 -7.88 -4.93 -12.42
C ASP A 233 -7.86 -4.48 -13.90
N LEU A 234 -6.70 -4.11 -14.44
CA LEU A 234 -6.58 -3.78 -15.86
C LEU A 234 -6.80 -5.01 -16.76
N SER A 235 -6.29 -6.18 -16.37
CA SER A 235 -6.56 -7.43 -17.11
C SER A 235 -8.06 -7.74 -17.15
N LYS A 236 -8.80 -7.53 -16.05
CA LYS A 236 -10.27 -7.66 -16.00
C LYS A 236 -11.02 -6.56 -16.77
N LEU A 237 -10.43 -5.39 -16.96
CA LEU A 237 -11.03 -4.34 -17.80
C LEU A 237 -10.87 -4.67 -19.29
N LEU A 238 -9.73 -5.24 -19.66
CA LEU A 238 -9.42 -5.61 -21.04
C LEU A 238 -10.09 -6.92 -21.46
N ASN A 239 -10.22 -7.87 -20.54
CA ASN A 239 -10.89 -9.14 -20.77
C ASN A 239 -12.24 -9.11 -20.05
N ARG A 240 -13.34 -9.39 -20.75
CA ARG A 240 -14.62 -9.61 -20.07
C ARG A 240 -14.46 -10.74 -19.03
N GLU A 241 -15.09 -10.60 -17.87
CA GLU A 241 -15.14 -11.67 -16.87
C GLU A 241 -15.54 -12.98 -17.56
N PRO A 242 -14.87 -14.11 -17.28
CA PRO A 242 -15.21 -15.37 -17.93
C PRO A 242 -16.69 -15.68 -17.71
N ALA A 243 -17.42 -15.97 -18.79
CA ALA A 243 -18.86 -16.26 -18.71
C ALA A 243 -19.21 -17.43 -17.78
N LYS A 244 -18.24 -18.28 -17.43
CA LYS A 244 -18.38 -19.40 -16.50
C LYS A 244 -17.52 -19.18 -15.24
N PRO A 245 -18.06 -19.35 -14.03
CA PRO A 245 -17.31 -19.19 -12.77
C PRO A 245 -16.05 -20.04 -12.68
N PHE A 246 -16.06 -21.24 -13.28
CA PHE A 246 -14.96 -22.20 -13.27
C PHE A 246 -14.01 -22.10 -14.48
N ALA A 247 -14.22 -21.14 -15.38
CA ALA A 247 -13.28 -20.95 -16.46
C ALA A 247 -11.94 -20.39 -15.94
N ALA A 248 -10.86 -20.77 -16.61
CA ALA A 248 -9.53 -20.25 -16.34
C ALA A 248 -9.54 -18.70 -16.32
N PRO A 249 -8.75 -18.08 -15.43
CA PRO A 249 -8.61 -16.63 -15.43
C PRO A 249 -8.03 -16.15 -16.77
N PRO A 250 -8.34 -14.92 -17.19
CA PRO A 250 -7.76 -14.38 -18.42
C PRO A 250 -6.24 -14.30 -18.31
N ALA A 251 -5.57 -14.42 -19.46
CA ALA A 251 -4.12 -14.33 -19.52
C ALA A 251 -3.62 -13.03 -18.87
N PRO A 252 -2.65 -13.11 -17.93
CA PRO A 252 -2.09 -11.93 -17.28
C PRO A 252 -1.48 -10.99 -18.30
N LEU A 253 -1.35 -9.72 -17.95
CA LEU A 253 -0.65 -8.74 -18.78
C LEU A 253 0.87 -8.95 -18.71
N GLU A 254 1.57 -8.47 -19.73
CA GLU A 254 3.02 -8.33 -19.68
C GLU A 254 3.41 -7.10 -18.85
N PRO A 255 4.59 -7.12 -18.21
CA PRO A 255 4.94 -6.12 -17.22
C PRO A 255 5.39 -4.80 -17.84
N PHE A 256 4.48 -3.84 -17.85
CA PHE A 256 4.73 -2.49 -18.33
C PHE A 256 5.13 -1.50 -17.23
N LEU A 257 4.63 -1.68 -16.00
CA LEU A 257 4.93 -0.85 -14.83
C LEU A 257 5.99 -1.52 -13.95
N ARG A 258 7.07 -0.79 -13.67
CA ARG A 258 8.20 -1.17 -12.81
C ARG A 258 8.49 -0.03 -11.85
N MET A 259 9.03 -0.31 -10.67
CA MET A 259 9.52 0.76 -9.79
C MET A 259 11.02 0.97 -9.99
N GLY A 260 11.46 2.22 -9.93
CA GLY A 260 12.87 2.59 -9.82
C GLY A 260 13.15 3.24 -8.47
N SER A 261 14.41 3.32 -8.09
CA SER A 261 14.84 4.06 -6.89
C SER A 261 16.21 4.69 -7.12
N TRP A 262 16.35 5.95 -6.73
CA TRP A 262 17.64 6.65 -6.61
C TRP A 262 18.21 6.58 -5.18
N ILE A 263 17.38 6.20 -4.21
CA ILE A 263 17.74 6.20 -2.80
C ILE A 263 18.82 5.13 -2.54
N GLY A 264 19.96 5.59 -2.01
CA GLY A 264 21.15 4.75 -1.77
C GLY A 264 22.09 4.59 -2.97
N GLY A 265 21.71 5.06 -4.16
CA GLY A 265 22.51 4.96 -5.38
C GLY A 265 22.87 6.28 -6.04
N ASP A 266 22.08 7.34 -5.87
CA ASP A 266 22.37 8.66 -6.42
C ASP A 266 23.49 9.37 -5.64
N ARG A 267 24.61 9.61 -6.32
CA ARG A 267 25.84 10.17 -5.77
C ARG A 267 26.05 11.63 -6.16
N ASP A 268 25.18 12.20 -6.98
CA ASP A 268 25.37 13.56 -7.48
C ASP A 268 25.30 14.57 -6.32
N GLY A 269 26.43 15.25 -6.06
CA GLY A 269 26.57 16.19 -4.95
C GLY A 269 26.43 15.62 -3.53
N ASN A 270 26.37 14.30 -3.34
CA ASN A 270 26.19 13.68 -2.03
C ASN A 270 27.37 12.78 -1.62
N PRO A 271 28.33 13.28 -0.81
CA PRO A 271 29.49 12.49 -0.39
C PRO A 271 29.16 11.32 0.53
N ASN A 272 27.92 11.24 1.04
CA ASN A 272 27.48 10.16 1.93
C ASN A 272 26.99 8.92 1.16
N VAL A 273 26.99 8.95 -0.18
CA VAL A 273 26.57 7.84 -1.04
C VAL A 273 27.78 7.27 -1.77
N ASP A 274 28.05 5.99 -1.54
CA ASP A 274 29.20 5.25 -2.07
C ASP A 274 28.79 3.84 -2.53
N ALA A 275 29.77 3.01 -2.86
CA ALA A 275 29.52 1.62 -3.27
C ALA A 275 28.85 0.80 -2.17
N GLY A 276 29.20 1.03 -0.90
CA GLY A 276 28.62 0.32 0.23
C GLY A 276 27.17 0.72 0.50
N THR A 277 26.79 1.97 0.25
CA THR A 277 25.37 2.38 0.31
C THR A 277 24.54 1.76 -0.82
N LEU A 278 25.11 1.66 -2.02
CA LEU A 278 24.44 1.01 -3.16
C LEU A 278 24.23 -0.49 -2.91
N GLU A 279 25.28 -1.19 -2.46
CA GLU A 279 25.20 -2.60 -2.07
C GLU A 279 24.16 -2.81 -0.98
N ARG A 280 24.17 -1.97 0.07
CA ARG A 280 23.16 -2.00 1.13
C ARG A 280 21.76 -1.80 0.56
N ALA A 281 21.56 -0.82 -0.34
CA ALA A 281 20.25 -0.57 -0.93
C ALA A 281 19.73 -1.79 -1.70
N LEU A 282 20.59 -2.42 -2.52
CA LEU A 282 20.25 -3.62 -3.29
C LEU A 282 19.94 -4.81 -2.38
N LEU A 283 20.79 -5.10 -1.39
CA LEU A 283 20.59 -6.19 -0.43
C LEU A 283 19.28 -6.01 0.34
N ARG A 284 19.00 -4.80 0.85
CA ARG A 284 17.77 -4.53 1.61
C ARG A 284 16.51 -4.60 0.73
N GLN A 285 16.58 -4.14 -0.52
CA GLN A 285 15.48 -4.33 -1.48
C GLN A 285 15.21 -5.83 -1.74
N ALA A 286 16.27 -6.61 -1.98
CA ALA A 286 16.17 -8.05 -2.17
C ALA A 286 15.60 -8.75 -0.93
N THR A 287 16.08 -8.42 0.28
CA THR A 287 15.55 -8.96 1.54
C THR A 287 14.05 -8.71 1.69
N VAL A 288 13.59 -7.46 1.46
CA VAL A 288 12.16 -7.11 1.55
C VAL A 288 11.32 -7.92 0.57
N LEU A 289 11.82 -8.12 -0.65
CA LEU A 289 11.14 -8.89 -1.68
C LEU A 289 11.03 -10.38 -1.31
N PHE A 290 12.14 -10.99 -0.87
CA PHE A 290 12.15 -12.39 -0.47
C PHE A 290 11.29 -12.65 0.77
N GLU A 291 11.34 -11.77 1.78
CA GLU A 291 10.45 -11.88 2.94
C GLU A 291 8.97 -11.87 2.53
N HIS A 292 8.60 -11.04 1.55
CA HIS A 292 7.24 -10.97 1.03
C HIS A 292 6.86 -12.25 0.28
N TYR A 293 7.68 -12.71 -0.67
CA TYR A 293 7.37 -13.92 -1.42
C TYR A 293 7.36 -15.19 -0.56
N LEU A 294 8.27 -15.30 0.41
CA LEU A 294 8.24 -16.39 1.38
C LEU A 294 6.92 -16.36 2.18
N GLN A 295 6.47 -15.18 2.61
CA GLN A 295 5.17 -15.05 3.28
C GLN A 295 3.99 -15.47 2.38
N GLU A 296 3.96 -15.03 1.13
CA GLU A 296 2.86 -15.36 0.20
C GLU A 296 2.85 -16.85 -0.19
N VAL A 297 4.01 -17.43 -0.52
CA VAL A 297 4.13 -18.88 -0.83
C VAL A 297 3.73 -19.72 0.38
N HIS A 298 4.14 -19.30 1.58
CA HIS A 298 3.76 -20.00 2.80
C HIS A 298 2.23 -19.96 3.03
N ALA A 299 1.62 -18.79 2.86
CA ALA A 299 0.16 -18.63 2.98
C ALA A 299 -0.58 -19.48 1.93
N LEU A 300 -0.11 -19.48 0.68
CA LEU A 300 -0.64 -20.34 -0.38
C LEU A 300 -0.60 -21.82 0.00
N GLY A 301 0.50 -22.29 0.61
CA GLY A 301 0.62 -23.69 1.02
C GLY A 301 -0.38 -24.08 2.12
N ALA A 302 -0.70 -23.14 3.01
CA ALA A 302 -1.74 -23.35 4.01
C ALA A 302 -3.14 -23.43 3.37
N GLU A 303 -3.43 -22.56 2.41
CA GLU A 303 -4.75 -22.42 1.77
C GLU A 303 -5.04 -23.51 0.72
N LEU A 304 -4.04 -24.01 -0.02
CA LEU A 304 -4.21 -25.01 -1.07
C LEU A 304 -4.16 -26.46 -0.55
N SER A 305 -5.10 -26.81 0.33
CA SER A 305 -5.26 -28.15 0.92
C SER A 305 -5.99 -29.16 0.00
N ILE A 306 -5.89 -28.99 -1.31
CA ILE A 306 -6.67 -29.77 -2.26
C ILE A 306 -6.13 -31.20 -2.35
N THR A 307 -7.00 -32.17 -2.10
CA THR A 307 -6.68 -33.60 -2.06
C THR A 307 -6.98 -34.33 -3.36
N THR A 308 -6.07 -35.25 -3.72
CA THR A 308 -6.21 -36.22 -4.81
C THR A 308 -7.31 -37.25 -4.59
N LEU A 309 -7.81 -37.37 -3.35
CA LEU A 309 -8.96 -38.22 -3.02
C LEU A 309 -10.28 -37.66 -3.56
N LEU A 310 -10.34 -36.35 -3.85
CA LEU A 310 -11.55 -35.67 -4.31
C LEU A 310 -11.45 -35.14 -5.74
N ILE A 311 -10.26 -34.72 -6.16
CA ILE A 311 -10.04 -34.22 -7.53
C ILE A 311 -8.73 -34.77 -8.11
N SER A 312 -8.64 -34.82 -9.44
CA SER A 312 -7.36 -35.13 -10.11
C SER A 312 -6.40 -33.95 -10.07
N ALA A 313 -5.14 -34.22 -10.39
CA ALA A 313 -4.06 -33.25 -10.48
C ALA A 313 -3.23 -33.54 -11.74
N ASP A 314 -2.67 -32.50 -12.36
CA ASP A 314 -1.86 -32.70 -13.57
C ASP A 314 -0.54 -33.42 -13.25
N PRO A 315 0.00 -34.24 -14.18
CA PRO A 315 1.27 -34.95 -13.97
C PRO A 315 2.43 -34.02 -13.63
N GLU A 316 2.46 -32.81 -14.20
CA GLU A 316 3.48 -31.79 -13.92
C GLU A 316 3.42 -31.31 -12.46
N LEU A 317 2.22 -31.17 -11.90
CA LEU A 317 2.04 -30.81 -10.49
C LEU A 317 2.44 -31.96 -9.57
N LEU A 318 2.09 -33.20 -9.93
CA LEU A 318 2.52 -34.38 -9.17
C LEU A 318 4.05 -34.49 -9.14
N ALA A 319 4.72 -34.29 -10.28
CA ALA A 319 6.18 -34.25 -10.35
C ALA A 319 6.77 -33.15 -9.45
N LEU A 320 6.18 -31.95 -9.45
CA LEU A 320 6.60 -30.86 -8.56
C LEU A 320 6.42 -31.23 -7.09
N ALA A 321 5.29 -31.86 -6.73
CA ALA A 321 5.00 -32.35 -5.39
C ALA A 321 5.98 -33.45 -4.95
N ASP A 322 6.33 -34.36 -5.84
CA ASP A 322 7.26 -35.46 -5.53
C ASP A 322 8.70 -34.96 -5.37
N SER A 323 9.08 -33.90 -6.09
CA SER A 323 10.39 -33.24 -5.91
C SER A 323 10.47 -32.32 -4.68
N SER A 324 9.38 -32.15 -3.92
CA SER A 324 9.29 -31.14 -2.87
C SER A 324 10.09 -31.43 -1.60
N GLY A 325 10.47 -32.69 -1.38
CA GLY A 325 11.04 -33.17 -0.11
C GLY A 325 10.02 -33.25 1.05
N ASP A 326 8.73 -33.05 0.79
CA ASP A 326 7.67 -33.27 1.78
C ASP A 326 7.20 -34.74 1.76
N ASP A 327 7.82 -35.55 2.61
CA ASP A 327 7.54 -36.99 2.79
C ASP A 327 6.49 -37.29 3.86
N SER A 328 5.77 -36.27 4.35
CA SER A 328 4.79 -36.46 5.41
C SER A 328 3.62 -37.35 4.94
N PRO A 329 3.34 -38.49 5.59
CA PRO A 329 2.23 -39.35 5.21
C PRO A 329 0.88 -38.63 5.24
N HIS A 330 0.71 -37.69 6.17
CA HIS A 330 -0.48 -36.87 6.34
C HIS A 330 -0.77 -35.88 5.21
N ARG A 331 0.19 -35.64 4.31
CA ARG A 331 0.05 -34.72 3.17
C ARG A 331 0.26 -35.41 1.82
N SER A 332 0.45 -36.73 1.83
CA SER A 332 0.72 -37.53 0.63
C SER A 332 -0.34 -37.35 -0.46
N ASP A 333 -1.59 -37.14 -0.07
CA ASP A 333 -2.72 -36.90 -0.96
C ASP A 333 -2.94 -35.42 -1.33
N GLU A 334 -2.16 -34.48 -0.81
CA GLU A 334 -2.28 -33.02 -1.02
C GLU A 334 -1.16 -32.44 -1.91
N PRO A 335 -1.16 -32.71 -3.23
CA PRO A 335 -0.03 -32.39 -4.12
C PRO A 335 0.25 -30.88 -4.23
N TYR A 336 -0.78 -30.02 -4.17
CA TYR A 336 -0.61 -28.57 -4.24
C TYR A 336 0.18 -28.03 -3.05
N ARG A 337 -0.13 -28.53 -1.84
CA ARG A 337 0.58 -28.16 -0.62
C ARG A 337 2.02 -28.68 -0.64
N ARG A 338 2.22 -29.95 -1.01
CA ARG A 338 3.56 -30.55 -1.16
C ARG A 338 4.42 -29.74 -2.14
N ALA A 339 3.90 -29.46 -3.34
CA ALA A 339 4.58 -28.63 -4.33
C ALA A 339 5.01 -27.26 -3.76
N LEU A 340 4.13 -26.60 -2.99
CA LEU A 340 4.45 -25.30 -2.37
C LEU A 340 5.48 -25.39 -1.24
N VAL A 341 5.59 -26.51 -0.53
CA VAL A 341 6.70 -26.76 0.41
C VAL A 341 8.04 -26.77 -0.34
N GLY A 342 8.10 -27.46 -1.48
CA GLY A 342 9.28 -27.47 -2.34
C GLY A 342 9.62 -26.09 -2.90
N VAL A 343 8.62 -25.38 -3.44
CA VAL A 343 8.78 -24.01 -3.94
C VAL A 343 9.30 -23.07 -2.85
N TYR A 344 8.77 -23.18 -1.62
CA TYR A 344 9.22 -22.41 -0.47
C TYR A 344 10.68 -22.69 -0.11
N ALA A 345 11.09 -23.97 -0.10
CA ALA A 345 12.46 -24.37 0.20
C ALA A 345 13.44 -23.83 -0.86
N ARG A 346 13.13 -23.97 -2.15
CA ARG A 346 13.93 -23.38 -3.24
C ARG A 346 14.01 -21.86 -3.12
N LEU A 347 12.90 -21.19 -2.79
CA LEU A 347 12.85 -19.74 -2.62
C LEU A 347 13.71 -19.28 -1.44
N ALA A 348 13.67 -20.01 -0.31
CA ALA A 348 14.52 -19.73 0.86
C ALA A 348 16.01 -19.91 0.54
N ALA A 349 16.37 -21.00 -0.15
CA ALA A 349 17.74 -21.22 -0.62
C ALA A 349 18.21 -20.10 -1.57
N THR A 350 17.33 -19.62 -2.44
CA THR A 350 17.61 -18.48 -3.34
C THR A 350 17.84 -17.19 -2.57
N ALA A 351 17.01 -16.92 -1.57
CA ALA A 351 17.15 -15.76 -0.71
C ALA A 351 18.49 -15.79 0.04
N GLN A 352 18.86 -16.94 0.60
CA GLN A 352 20.14 -17.12 1.29
C GLN A 352 21.33 -16.96 0.33
N ALA A 353 21.26 -17.51 -0.88
CA ALA A 353 22.32 -17.38 -1.88
C ALA A 353 22.55 -15.92 -2.31
N LEU A 354 21.49 -15.14 -2.51
CA LEU A 354 21.58 -13.77 -3.01
C LEU A 354 21.79 -12.71 -1.93
N THR A 355 21.33 -12.96 -0.70
CA THR A 355 21.39 -11.96 0.38
C THR A 355 22.38 -12.33 1.50
N GLY A 356 22.85 -13.58 1.53
CA GLY A 356 23.65 -14.12 2.63
C GLY A 356 22.86 -14.32 3.93
N GLN A 357 21.53 -14.16 3.92
CA GLN A 357 20.69 -14.23 5.12
C GLN A 357 19.71 -15.39 5.03
N ASP A 358 19.55 -16.12 6.13
CA ASP A 358 18.43 -17.05 6.28
C ASP A 358 17.16 -16.25 6.58
N LEU A 359 16.32 -16.10 5.56
CA LEU A 359 15.03 -15.40 5.63
C LEU A 359 13.86 -16.37 5.80
N ALA A 360 14.12 -17.69 5.91
CA ALA A 360 13.08 -18.68 6.10
C ALA A 360 12.41 -18.47 7.47
N ARG A 361 11.08 -18.50 7.49
CA ARG A 361 10.28 -18.38 8.73
C ARG A 361 10.05 -19.74 9.41
N ARG A 362 10.42 -20.82 8.73
CA ARG A 362 10.23 -22.21 9.17
C ARG A 362 11.42 -23.02 8.70
N SER A 363 11.64 -24.16 9.37
CA SER A 363 12.60 -25.15 8.89
C SER A 363 12.22 -25.58 7.46
N THR A 364 13.21 -25.63 6.58
CA THR A 364 13.05 -26.05 5.20
C THR A 364 13.88 -27.29 4.94
N VAL A 365 13.43 -28.11 4.00
CA VAL A 365 14.25 -29.17 3.43
C VAL A 365 15.34 -28.57 2.55
N ALA A 366 16.48 -29.26 2.43
CA ALA A 366 17.52 -28.82 1.52
C ALA A 366 17.01 -28.84 0.08
N ALA A 367 17.12 -27.70 -0.61
CA ALA A 367 16.66 -27.54 -1.98
C ALA A 367 17.62 -26.62 -2.76
N PRO A 368 17.80 -26.82 -4.07
CA PRO A 368 18.64 -25.95 -4.88
C PRO A 368 17.97 -24.57 -5.06
N PRO A 369 18.75 -23.46 -5.04
CA PRO A 369 18.22 -22.14 -5.35
C PRO A 369 17.75 -22.06 -6.81
N TYR A 370 16.74 -21.24 -7.06
CA TYR A 370 16.33 -20.85 -8.41
C TYR A 370 17.48 -20.08 -9.08
N GLN A 371 17.81 -20.43 -10.33
CA GLN A 371 18.87 -19.75 -11.09
C GLN A 371 18.37 -18.53 -11.84
N ALA A 372 17.06 -18.45 -12.08
CA ALA A 372 16.41 -17.31 -12.70
C ALA A 372 15.00 -17.11 -12.14
N PRO A 373 14.45 -15.88 -12.10
CA PRO A 373 13.09 -15.64 -11.62
C PRO A 373 12.04 -16.42 -12.43
N GLN A 374 12.33 -16.67 -13.71
CA GLN A 374 11.47 -17.43 -14.63
C GLN A 374 11.20 -18.84 -14.13
N GLU A 375 12.14 -19.48 -13.43
CA GLU A 375 11.95 -20.82 -12.87
C GLU A 375 10.88 -20.81 -11.77
N LEU A 376 10.94 -19.87 -10.82
CA LEU A 376 9.90 -19.71 -9.80
C LEU A 376 8.53 -19.48 -10.44
N SER A 377 8.48 -18.71 -11.54
CA SER A 377 7.21 -18.45 -12.23
C SER A 377 6.72 -19.64 -13.04
N ALA A 378 7.60 -20.51 -13.52
CA ALA A 378 7.23 -21.77 -14.14
C ALA A 378 6.59 -22.70 -13.11
N ASP A 379 7.20 -22.87 -11.94
CA ASP A 379 6.65 -23.70 -10.85
C ASP A 379 5.26 -23.20 -10.41
N LEU A 380 5.10 -21.88 -10.24
CA LEU A 380 3.79 -21.27 -9.91
C LEU A 380 2.78 -21.38 -11.06
N ALA A 381 3.23 -21.39 -12.32
CA ALA A 381 2.36 -21.57 -13.47
C ALA A 381 1.84 -23.01 -13.57
N VAL A 382 2.65 -24.02 -13.24
CA VAL A 382 2.21 -25.42 -13.14
C VAL A 382 1.09 -25.56 -12.12
N ILE A 383 1.25 -24.97 -10.92
CA ILE A 383 0.22 -24.95 -9.88
C ILE A 383 -1.07 -24.29 -10.39
N ALA A 384 -0.95 -23.13 -11.03
CA ALA A 384 -2.10 -22.39 -11.54
C ALA A 384 -2.83 -23.12 -12.69
N ALA A 385 -2.08 -23.79 -13.58
CA ALA A 385 -2.63 -24.57 -14.69
C ALA A 385 -3.44 -25.77 -14.19
N SER A 386 -2.89 -26.54 -13.24
CA SER A 386 -3.58 -27.67 -12.64
C SER A 386 -4.86 -27.24 -11.92
N LEU A 387 -4.84 -26.13 -11.17
CA LEU A 387 -6.08 -25.61 -10.56
C LEU A 387 -7.13 -25.22 -11.60
N ALA A 388 -6.71 -24.64 -12.73
CA ALA A 388 -7.63 -24.26 -13.80
C ALA A 388 -8.23 -25.48 -14.52
N ALA A 389 -7.46 -26.57 -14.65
CA ALA A 389 -7.90 -27.83 -15.27
C ALA A 389 -8.88 -28.62 -14.39
N HIS A 390 -8.68 -28.64 -13.07
CA HIS A 390 -9.39 -29.54 -12.15
C HIS A 390 -10.46 -28.84 -11.30
N HIS A 391 -11.31 -28.03 -11.92
CA HIS A 391 -12.45 -27.33 -11.28
C HIS A 391 -12.09 -26.41 -10.08
N ALA A 392 -10.83 -26.02 -9.94
CA ALA A 392 -10.34 -25.17 -8.86
C ALA A 392 -9.99 -23.74 -9.34
N ALA A 393 -10.46 -23.33 -10.52
CA ALA A 393 -10.26 -21.97 -11.04
C ALA A 393 -10.73 -20.85 -10.07
N PRO A 394 -11.85 -20.99 -9.32
CA PRO A 394 -12.20 -20.01 -8.29
C PRO A 394 -11.17 -19.92 -7.16
N ILE A 395 -10.54 -21.03 -6.78
CA ILE A 395 -9.49 -21.08 -5.77
C ILE A 395 -8.25 -20.33 -6.27
N ALA A 396 -7.85 -20.56 -7.52
CA ALA A 396 -6.74 -19.82 -8.15
C ALA A 396 -6.99 -18.31 -8.19
N ARG A 397 -8.26 -17.86 -8.33
CA ARG A 397 -8.60 -16.42 -8.34
C ARG A 397 -8.37 -15.72 -7.01
N LEU A 398 -8.47 -16.43 -5.87
CA LEU A 398 -8.34 -15.84 -4.53
C LEU A 398 -6.93 -15.29 -4.25
N ARG A 399 -5.87 -15.96 -4.73
CA ARG A 399 -4.48 -15.59 -4.44
C ARG A 399 -3.52 -15.61 -5.64
N LEU A 400 -3.68 -16.54 -6.57
CA LEU A 400 -2.70 -16.74 -7.67
C LEU A 400 -2.85 -15.70 -8.78
N SER A 401 -4.00 -15.04 -8.90
CA SER A 401 -4.16 -13.90 -9.83
C SER A 401 -3.25 -12.72 -9.48
N ALA A 402 -2.87 -12.57 -8.20
CA ALA A 402 -1.87 -11.59 -7.73
C ALA A 402 -0.44 -12.16 -7.68
N CYS A 403 -0.28 -13.47 -7.43
CA CYS A 403 1.02 -14.12 -7.23
C CYS A 403 1.61 -14.83 -8.46
N SER A 404 0.92 -14.94 -9.60
CA SER A 404 1.37 -15.80 -10.73
C SER A 404 2.55 -15.25 -11.55
N LYS A 405 3.10 -14.08 -11.22
CA LYS A 405 4.27 -13.51 -11.91
C LYS A 405 5.19 -12.67 -10.99
N PRO A 406 5.82 -13.25 -9.95
CA PRO A 406 6.87 -12.57 -9.19
C PRO A 406 8.06 -12.19 -10.08
N SER A 407 8.40 -13.03 -11.07
CA SER A 407 9.52 -12.79 -12.02
C SER A 407 9.34 -11.63 -12.97
N ARG A 408 8.10 -11.17 -13.16
CA ARG A 408 7.76 -10.18 -14.17
C ARG A 408 7.22 -8.90 -13.57
N CYS A 409 6.85 -8.84 -12.29
CA CYS A 409 6.89 -7.59 -11.53
C CYS A 409 8.36 -7.13 -11.39
N SER A 410 8.92 -6.70 -12.50
CA SER A 410 10.28 -6.20 -12.73
C SER A 410 10.49 -4.82 -12.11
N ALA A 411 9.77 -4.54 -11.02
CA ALA A 411 10.12 -3.47 -10.13
C ALA A 411 11.51 -3.70 -9.51
N PHE A 412 12.04 -4.93 -9.52
CA PHE A 412 13.39 -5.21 -9.03
C PHE A 412 14.09 -6.20 -9.96
N THR A 413 15.20 -5.76 -10.54
CA THR A 413 16.22 -6.64 -11.08
C THR A 413 16.69 -7.56 -9.95
N TRP A 414 16.61 -8.88 -10.14
CA TRP A 414 17.55 -9.75 -9.43
C TRP A 414 18.94 -9.19 -9.68
N PRO A 415 19.76 -8.97 -8.64
CA PRO A 415 21.17 -8.75 -8.90
C PRO A 415 21.69 -9.96 -9.69
N PRO A 416 22.56 -9.73 -10.69
CA PRO A 416 23.13 -10.79 -11.51
C PRO A 416 23.86 -11.86 -10.69
#